data_AF-X1C493-F1
#
_entry.id   AF-X1C493-F1
#
_cell.length_a   1.000
_cell.length_b   1.000
_cell.length_c   1.000
_cell.angle_alpha   90.00
_cell.angle_beta   90.00
_cell.angle_gamma   90.00
#
_symmetry.space_group_name_H-M   'P 1'
#
loop_
_entity.id
_entity.type
_entity.pdbx_description
1 polymer ?
#
loop_
_entity_poly.entity_id
_entity_poly.type
_entity_poly.pdbx_seq_one_letter_code
_entity_poly.pdbx_strand_id
1 'polypeptide(L)' 'MINRLGELPKDKPIITYCRSGIRSRNAANILVENGFTQIYDMGGILDWIDKGYPVIEKE' A
#
# COMPACT_ATOMS: atom_id res chain seq x y z
N MET A 1 -10.36 -1.88 -13.07
CA MET A 1 -10.01 -1.91 -11.64
C MET A 1 -9.44 -0.56 -11.14
N ILE A 2 -9.77 0.56 -11.80
CA ILE A 2 -9.11 1.88 -11.59
C ILE A 2 -10.12 2.96 -11.16
N ASN A 3 -11.39 2.58 -10.97
CA ASN A 3 -12.51 3.52 -10.92
C ASN A 3 -12.57 4.41 -9.66
N ARG A 4 -11.64 4.23 -8.71
CA ARG A 4 -11.60 4.93 -7.41
C ARG A 4 -10.31 5.70 -7.16
N LEU A 5 -9.43 5.85 -8.16
CA LEU A 5 -8.18 6.61 -7.97
C LEU A 5 -8.40 8.07 -7.58
N GLY A 6 -9.53 8.66 -7.96
CA GLY A 6 -9.89 10.04 -7.58
C GLY A 6 -10.14 10.24 -6.08
N GLU A 7 -10.30 9.15 -5.31
CA GLU A 7 -10.49 9.21 -3.86
C GLU A 7 -9.18 9.35 -3.08
N LEU A 8 -8.03 9.15 -3.74
CA LEU A 8 -6.73 9.16 -3.09
C LEU A 8 -6.08 10.56 -3.13
N PRO A 9 -5.47 11.02 -2.03
CA PRO A 9 -4.77 12.30 -2.01
C PRO A 9 -3.51 12.23 -2.87
N LYS A 10 -3.34 13.18 -3.79
CA LYS A 10 -2.16 13.25 -4.67
C LYS A 10 -0.97 13.98 -4.05
N ASP A 11 -1.22 14.78 -3.03
CA ASP A 11 -0.27 15.65 -2.35
C ASP A 11 0.37 14.99 -1.11
N LYS A 12 -0.06 13.78 -0.76
CA LYS A 12 0.42 13.06 0.43
C LYS A 12 1.17 11.78 0.05
N PRO A 13 2.16 11.38 0.86
CA PRO A 13 2.73 10.05 0.77
C PRO A 13 1.66 8.96 0.93
N ILE A 14 1.71 7.95 0.06
CA ILE A 14 0.85 6.76 0.13
C ILE A 14 1.74 5.54 0.35
N ILE A 15 1.39 4.75 1.37
CA ILE A 15 2.03 3.46 1.64
C ILE A 15 1.04 2.35 1.26
N THR A 16 1.44 1.44 0.38
CA THR A 16 0.67 0.25 0.05
C THR A 16 1.17 -0.96 0.83
N TYR A 17 0.25 -1.86 1.21
CA TYR A 17 0.58 -3.14 1.82
C TYR A 17 -0.48 -4.19 1.47
N CYS A 18 -0.13 -5.47 1.58
CA CYS A 18 -1.10 -6.55 1.47
C CYS A 18 -0.68 -7.75 2.33
N ARG A 19 -1.22 -8.95 2.07
CA ARG A 19 -0.83 -10.15 2.84
C ARG A 19 0.66 -10.50 2.67
N SER A 20 1.13 -10.63 1.43
CA SER A 20 2.46 -11.18 1.08
C SER A 20 3.27 -10.28 0.12
N GLY A 21 2.87 -9.04 -0.09
CA GLY A 21 3.57 -8.06 -0.94
C GLY A 21 3.22 -8.03 -2.43
N ILE A 22 2.70 -9.11 -3.03
CA ILE A 22 2.46 -9.15 -4.48
C ILE A 22 1.40 -8.13 -4.93
N ARG A 23 0.29 -8.02 -4.19
CA ARG A 23 -0.82 -7.12 -4.53
C ARG A 23 -0.49 -5.66 -4.29
N SER A 24 0.25 -5.36 -3.22
CA SER A 24 0.66 -3.99 -2.88
C SER A 24 1.65 -3.43 -3.88
N ARG A 25 2.56 -4.27 -4.40
CA ARG A 25 3.46 -3.91 -5.49
C ARG A 25 2.73 -3.54 -6.77
N ASN A 26 1.76 -4.37 -7.18
CA ASN A 26 0.93 -4.06 -8.35
C ASN A 26 0.13 -2.77 -8.14
N ALA A 27 -0.43 -2.56 -6.94
CA ALA A 27 -1.13 -1.32 -6.61
C ALA A 27 -0.19 -0.10 -6.65
N ALA A 28 1.03 -0.22 -6.13
CA ALA A 28 2.04 0.85 -6.19
C ALA A 28 2.38 1.23 -7.63
N ASN A 29 2.56 0.25 -8.52
CA ASN A 29 2.81 0.50 -9.94
C ASN A 29 1.64 1.25 -10.61
N ILE A 30 0.39 0.81 -10.35
CA ILE A 30 -0.80 1.50 -10.85
C ILE A 30 -0.83 2.96 -10.37
N LEU A 31 -0.48 3.24 -9.11
CA LEU A 31 -0.44 4.60 -8.59
C LEU A 31 0.64 5.44 -9.28
N VAL A 32 1.84 4.90 -9.46
CA VAL A 32 2.92 5.60 -10.18
C VAL A 32 2.51 5.91 -11.62
N GLU A 33 1.94 4.93 -12.34
CA GLU A 33 1.43 5.09 -13.71
C GLU A 33 0.32 6.16 -13.82
N ASN A 34 -0.39 6.44 -12.74
CA ASN A 34 -1.47 7.43 -12.67
C ASN A 34 -1.03 8.77 -12.03
N GLY A 35 0.28 9.00 -11.94
CA GLY A 35 0.86 10.30 -11.59
C GLY A 35 0.93 10.60 -10.10
N PHE A 36 0.83 9.58 -9.24
CA PHE A 36 1.18 9.73 -7.83
C PHE A 36 2.69 9.66 -7.68
N THR A 37 3.28 10.60 -6.94
CA THR A 37 4.74 10.81 -6.91
C THR A 37 5.42 10.31 -5.64
N GLN A 38 4.66 10.14 -4.55
CA GLN A 38 5.18 9.74 -3.24
C GLN A 38 4.59 8.39 -2.83
N ILE A 39 4.99 7.33 -3.52
CA ILE A 39 4.47 5.96 -3.30
C ILE A 39 5.55 5.08 -2.68
N TYR A 40 5.17 4.35 -1.63
CA TYR A 40 6.03 3.38 -0.94
C TYR A 40 5.30 2.04 -0.79
N ASP A 41 5.96 0.93 -1.12
CA ASP A 41 5.44 -0.41 -0.89
C ASP A 41 6.05 -0.98 0.40
N MET A 42 5.22 -1.20 1.42
CA MET A 42 5.60 -1.83 2.68
C MET A 42 5.77 -3.35 2.51
N GLY A 43 5.20 -3.93 1.46
CA GLY A 43 5.21 -5.36 1.20
C GLY A 43 4.10 -6.13 1.92
N GLY A 44 4.47 -7.27 2.50
CA GLY A 44 3.54 -8.17 3.18
C GLY A 44 3.39 -7.85 4.67
N ILE A 45 2.16 -7.78 5.16
CA ILE A 45 1.88 -7.67 6.60
C ILE A 45 2.39 -8.90 7.37
N LEU A 46 2.54 -10.06 6.72
CA LEU A 46 3.14 -11.24 7.35
C LEU A 46 4.59 -10.98 7.78
N ASP A 47 5.39 -10.33 6.95
CA ASP A 47 6.79 -9.97 7.28
C ASP A 47 6.84 -8.91 8.38
N TRP A 48 5.84 -8.02 8.45
CA TRP A 48 5.71 -7.04 9.52
C TRP A 48 5.44 -7.71 10.87
N ILE A 49 4.53 -8.68 10.87
CA ILE A 49 4.18 -9.48 12.05
C ILE A 49 5.38 -10.36 12.48
N ASP A 50 6.07 -11.01 11.53
CA ASP A 50 7.24 -11.84 11.81
C ASP A 50 8.38 -11.05 12.47
N LYS A 51 8.53 -9.78 12.10
CA LYS A 51 9.48 -8.84 12.74
C LYS A 51 9.04 -8.37 14.13
N GLY A 52 7.87 -8.78 14.61
CA GLY A 52 7.34 -8.41 15.92
C GLY A 52 6.83 -6.97 16.00
N TYR A 53 6.51 -6.34 14.86
CA TYR A 53 5.95 -4.99 14.87
C TYR A 53 4.48 -5.00 15.30
N PRO A 54 3.98 -3.91 15.91
CA PRO A 54 2.63 -3.87 16.45
C PRO A 54 1.57 -3.99 15.35
N VAL A 55 0.51 -4.75 15.66
CA VAL A 55 -0.72 -4.85 14.89
C VAL A 55 -1.88 -4.64 15.85
N ILE A 56 -2.84 -3.80 15.46
CA ILE A 56 -4.07 -3.58 16.22
C ILE A 56 -5.15 -4.41 15.53
N GLU A 57 -5.58 -5.49 16.18
CA GLU A 57 -6.78 -6.20 15.79
C GLU A 57 -7.99 -5.44 16.36
N LYS A 58 -8.98 -5.16 15.53
CA LYS A 58 -10.26 -4.67 16.03
C LYS A 58 -11.02 -5.87 16.59
N GLU A 59 -11.44 -5.76 17.85
CA GLU A 59 -12.46 -6.63 18.47
C GLU A 59 -13.79 -6.58 17.69
#